data_AF-A0A9D7LG76-F1
#
_entry.id   AF-A0A9D7LG76-F1
#
_cell.length_a   1.000
_cell.length_b   1.000
_cell.length_c   1.000
_cell.angle_alpha   90.00
_cell.angle_beta   90.00
_cell.angle_gamma   90.00
#
_symmetry.space_group_name_H-M   'P 1'
#
loop_
_entity.id
_entity.type
_entity.pdbx_description
1 polymer ?
#
loop_
_entity_poly.entity_id
_entity_poly.type
_entity_poly.pdbx_seq_one_letter_code
_entity_poly.pdbx_strand_id
1 'polypeptide(L)'
;MSFSLLKPMSDRRLLDSPLYRYRRQQFLLLHPYCQVWLAEHLLTEDEAKHLQGLVRLPDGAQVSIPLSTQVHHRNKRRGADLLDQSEWLAVSREAHARIEGHKTWARAHGYLRDF
;
A
#
# COMPACT_ATOMS: atom_id res chain seq x y z
N MET A 1 -33.40 -18.68 7.49
CA MET A 1 -32.08 -18.06 7.25
C MET A 1 -32.04 -17.60 5.81
N SER A 2 -31.98 -16.30 5.54
CA SER A 2 -31.94 -15.77 4.17
C SER A 2 -30.49 -15.76 3.68
N PHE A 3 -30.17 -16.62 2.71
CA PHE A 3 -28.90 -16.56 2.00
C PHE A 3 -28.99 -15.39 1.01
N SER A 4 -28.33 -14.27 1.33
CA SER A 4 -28.17 -13.20 0.35
C SER A 4 -27.26 -13.68 -0.76
N LEU A 5 -27.80 -13.82 -1.97
CA LEU A 5 -27.01 -14.04 -3.18
C LEU A 5 -26.06 -12.85 -3.34
N LEU A 6 -24.75 -13.13 -3.40
CA LEU A 6 -23.74 -12.12 -3.71
C LEU A 6 -24.10 -11.50 -5.06
N LYS A 7 -24.17 -10.17 -5.10
CA LYS A 7 -24.41 -9.46 -6.37
C LYS A 7 -23.28 -9.79 -7.35
N PRO A 8 -23.60 -10.02 -8.63
CA PRO A 8 -22.57 -10.24 -9.65
C PRO A 8 -21.66 -9.00 -9.75
N MET A 9 -20.37 -9.24 -9.99
CA MET A 9 -19.42 -8.17 -10.29
C MET A 9 -19.86 -7.43 -11.56
N SER A 10 -19.66 -6.11 -11.61
CA SER A 10 -19.93 -5.35 -12.82
C SER A 10 -18.96 -5.74 -13.94
N ASP A 11 -19.41 -5.63 -15.20
CA ASP A 11 -18.59 -5.93 -16.38
C ASP A 11 -17.26 -5.15 -16.38
N ARG A 12 -17.32 -3.87 -15.97
CA ARG A 12 -16.12 -3.05 -15.77
C ARG A 12 -15.15 -3.68 -14.78
N ARG A 13 -15.63 -4.17 -13.64
CA ARG A 13 -14.77 -4.76 -12.60
C ARG A 13 -14.18 -6.10 -13.07
N LEU A 14 -14.89 -6.86 -13.90
CA LEU A 14 -14.36 -8.08 -14.52
C LEU A 14 -13.19 -7.77 -15.46
N LEU A 15 -13.29 -6.71 -16.26
CA LEU A 15 -12.22 -6.26 -17.15
C LEU A 15 -11.04 -5.64 -16.40
N ASP A 16 -11.31 -4.84 -15.37
CA ASP A 16 -10.26 -4.13 -14.62
C ASP A 16 -9.46 -5.09 -13.71
N SER A 17 -10.02 -6.24 -13.31
CA SER A 17 -9.37 -7.12 -12.32
C SER A 17 -8.07 -7.78 -12.81
N PRO A 18 -7.98 -8.36 -14.02
CA PRO A 18 -6.72 -8.85 -14.57
C PRO A 18 -5.67 -7.74 -14.71
N LEU A 19 -6.09 -6.58 -15.22
CA LEU A 19 -5.20 -5.43 -15.41
C LEU A 19 -4.68 -4.88 -14.06
N TYR A 20 -5.56 -4.82 -13.06
CA TYR A 20 -5.19 -4.44 -11.70
C TYR A 20 -4.16 -5.40 -11.12
N ARG A 21 -4.39 -6.72 -11.24
CA ARG A 21 -3.45 -7.74 -10.75
C ARG A 21 -2.07 -7.57 -11.36
N TYR A 22 -2.01 -7.40 -12.69
CA TYR A 22 -0.76 -7.18 -13.41
C TYR A 22 -0.06 -5.90 -12.96
N ARG A 23 -0.76 -4.76 -12.97
CA ARG A 23 -0.18 -3.47 -12.55
C ARG A 23 0.26 -3.48 -11.09
N ARG A 24 -0.51 -4.10 -10.19
CA ARG A 24 -0.17 -4.25 -8.78
C ARG A 24 1.13 -5.03 -8.60
N GLN A 25 1.32 -6.11 -9.36
CA GLN A 25 2.57 -6.88 -9.31
C GLN A 25 3.75 -6.03 -9.77
N GLN A 26 3.62 -5.32 -10.90
CA GLN A 26 4.68 -4.44 -11.40
C GLN A 26 5.02 -3.33 -10.40
N PHE A 27 4.00 -2.70 -9.83
CA PHE A 27 4.19 -1.64 -8.83
C PHE A 27 4.94 -2.16 -7.60
N LEU A 28 4.58 -3.32 -7.06
CA LEU A 28 5.29 -3.89 -5.90
C LEU A 28 6.73 -4.31 -6.21
N LEU A 29 7.04 -4.67 -7.47
CA LEU A 29 8.42 -4.93 -7.89
C LEU A 29 9.26 -3.64 -7.94
N LEU A 30 8.66 -2.53 -8.37
CA LEU A 30 9.32 -1.22 -8.44
C LEU A 30 9.48 -0.56 -7.06
N HIS A 31 8.56 -0.88 -6.14
CA HIS A 31 8.49 -0.36 -4.78
C HIS A 31 8.63 -1.48 -3.74
N PRO A 32 9.82 -2.12 -3.63
CA PRO A 32 10.00 -3.34 -2.86
C PRO A 32 9.92 -3.13 -1.34
N TYR A 33 10.08 -1.90 -0.86
CA TYR A 33 10.10 -1.55 0.56
C TYR A 33 8.87 -0.76 0.97
N CYS A 34 8.43 -0.96 2.21
CA CYS A 34 7.21 -0.34 2.75
C CYS A 34 7.37 1.18 2.84
N GLN A 35 6.63 1.91 2.02
CA GLN A 35 6.71 3.38 1.94
C GLN A 35 6.27 4.08 3.23
N VAL A 36 5.38 3.46 4.02
CA VAL A 36 5.00 3.98 5.36
C VAL A 36 6.18 3.92 6.32
N TRP A 37 6.88 2.78 6.35
CA TRP A 37 8.03 2.61 7.24
C TRP A 37 9.15 3.57 6.84
N LEU A 38 9.40 3.72 5.54
CA LEU A 38 10.39 4.65 4.99
C LEU A 38 10.09 6.10 5.41
N ALA A 39 8.84 6.54 5.28
CA ALA A 39 8.42 7.88 5.68
C ALA A 39 8.62 8.14 7.18
N GLU A 40 8.32 7.17 8.04
CA GLU A 40 8.51 7.28 9.49
C GLU A 40 10.01 7.37 9.89
N HIS A 41 10.89 6.82 9.06
CA HIS A 41 12.34 6.82 9.29
C HIS A 41 13.09 7.83 8.43
N LEU A 42 12.35 8.71 7.73
CA LEU A 42 12.90 9.76 6.86
C LEU A 42 13.86 9.22 5.78
N LEU A 43 13.53 8.04 5.23
CA LEU A 43 14.30 7.40 4.17
C LEU A 43 13.54 7.44 2.85
N THR A 44 14.30 7.55 1.76
CA THR A 44 13.79 7.41 0.40
C THR A 44 13.86 5.95 -0.06
N GLU A 45 13.12 5.62 -1.12
CA GLU A 45 13.19 4.28 -1.70
C GLU A 45 14.55 3.97 -2.32
N ASP A 46 15.25 4.98 -2.84
CA ASP A 46 16.56 4.81 -3.45
C ASP A 46 17.64 4.53 -2.37
N GLU A 47 17.57 5.22 -1.24
CA GLU A 47 18.42 4.91 -0.08
C GLU A 47 18.14 3.49 0.41
N ALA A 48 16.88 3.09 0.53
CA ALA A 48 16.51 1.74 0.95
C ALA A 48 17.06 0.65 0.01
N LYS A 49 17.01 0.91 -1.32
CA LYS A 49 17.60 0.03 -2.35
C LYS A 49 19.12 -0.03 -2.25
N HIS A 50 19.78 1.11 -2.06
CA HIS A 50 21.23 1.16 -1.90
C HIS A 50 21.70 0.41 -0.65
N LEU A 51 20.95 0.56 0.44
CA LEU A 51 21.17 -0.13 1.71
C LEU A 51 20.70 -1.60 1.70
N GLN A 52 20.17 -2.08 0.58
CA GLN A 52 19.65 -3.45 0.41
C GLN A 52 18.61 -3.83 1.49
N GLY A 53 17.85 -2.85 1.98
CA GLY A 53 16.82 -3.06 3.00
C GLY A 53 17.37 -3.24 4.42
N LEU A 54 18.61 -2.84 4.70
CA LEU A 54 19.21 -2.92 6.04
C LEU A 54 19.65 -1.53 6.50
N VAL A 55 19.13 -1.09 7.63
CA VAL A 55 19.47 0.21 8.23
C VAL A 55 20.03 0.03 9.63
N ARG A 56 20.84 0.97 10.06
CA ARG A 56 21.29 1.08 11.45
C ARG A 56 20.57 2.26 12.11
N LEU A 57 19.87 2.00 13.20
CA LEU A 57 19.18 2.99 14.00
C LEU A 57 20.17 3.77 14.88
N PRO A 58 19.78 4.94 15.43
CA PRO A 58 20.66 5.77 16.25
C PRO A 58 21.21 5.09 17.52
N ASP A 59 20.49 4.10 18.05
CA ASP A 59 20.93 3.27 19.18
C ASP A 59 21.95 2.18 18.78
N GLY A 60 22.32 2.13 17.50
CA GLY A 60 23.24 1.15 16.94
C GLY A 60 22.58 -0.16 16.51
N ALA A 61 21.27 -0.34 16.73
CA ALA A 61 20.55 -1.54 16.31
C ALA A 61 20.47 -1.62 14.79
N GLN A 62 20.73 -2.79 14.23
CA GLN A 62 20.54 -3.05 12.81
C GLN A 62 19.16 -3.67 12.61
N VAL A 63 18.34 -3.04 11.77
CA VAL A 63 16.97 -3.50 11.47
C VAL A 63 16.77 -3.63 9.97
N SER A 64 15.89 -4.55 9.58
CA SER A 64 15.48 -4.70 8.18
C SER A 64 14.28 -3.80 7.87
N ILE A 65 14.30 -3.20 6.69
CA ILE A 65 13.19 -2.44 6.15
C ILE A 65 12.11 -3.45 5.72
N PRO A 66 10.86 -3.34 6.22
CA PRO A 66 9.80 -4.24 5.83
C PRO A 66 9.52 -4.22 4.32
N LEU A 67 9.33 -5.39 3.73
CA LEU A 67 8.98 -5.50 2.31
C LEU A 67 7.53 -5.08 2.05
N SER A 68 7.31 -4.48 0.89
CA SER A 68 5.99 -4.21 0.36
C SER A 68 5.37 -5.50 -0.19
N THR A 69 4.25 -5.90 0.40
CA THR A 69 3.49 -7.08 -0.03
C THR A 69 2.08 -6.72 -0.50
N GLN A 70 1.66 -5.48 -0.22
CA GLN A 70 0.33 -4.98 -0.48
C GLN A 70 0.38 -3.56 -1.07
N VAL A 71 -0.65 -3.24 -1.85
CA VAL A 71 -0.93 -1.88 -2.28
C VAL A 71 -2.10 -1.39 -1.44
N HIS A 72 -1.93 -0.23 -0.82
CA HIS A 72 -3.00 0.50 -0.18
C HIS A 72 -3.48 1.61 -1.10
N HIS A 73 -4.80 1.75 -1.28
CA HIS A 73 -5.41 2.85 -2.04
C HIS A 73 -5.77 4.00 -1.11
N ARG A 74 -5.14 5.17 -1.31
CA ARG A 74 -5.38 6.38 -0.52
C ARG A 74 -6.81 6.91 -0.70
N ASN A 75 -7.38 6.72 -1.88
CA ASN A 75 -8.77 7.03 -2.20
C ASN A 75 -9.64 5.77 -2.20
N LYS A 76 -10.58 5.68 -1.25
CA LYS A 76 -11.50 4.54 -1.11
C LYS A 76 -12.79 4.64 -1.92
N ARG A 77 -13.13 5.82 -2.48
CA ARG A 77 -14.53 6.12 -2.83
C ARG A 77 -14.96 5.69 -4.23
N ARG A 78 -14.09 5.21 -5.12
CA ARG A 78 -14.53 4.80 -6.48
C ARG A 78 -13.79 3.57 -6.99
N GLY A 79 -14.56 2.56 -7.43
CA GLY A 79 -14.02 1.47 -8.25
C GLY A 79 -13.34 1.96 -9.54
N ALA A 80 -13.54 3.23 -9.90
CA ALA A 80 -12.86 3.90 -11.01
C ALA A 80 -11.37 4.10 -10.80
N ASP A 81 -10.91 4.23 -9.54
CA ASP A 81 -9.52 4.57 -9.21
C ASP A 81 -8.70 3.32 -8.90
N LEU A 82 -9.29 2.13 -9.08
CA LEU A 82 -8.63 0.84 -8.85
C LEU A 82 -7.29 0.76 -9.59
N LEU A 83 -7.23 1.33 -10.80
CA LEU A 83 -6.10 1.29 -11.72
C LEU A 83 -5.22 2.54 -11.71
N ASP A 84 -5.59 3.57 -10.94
CA ASP A 84 -4.83 4.82 -10.82
C ASP A 84 -3.68 4.64 -9.83
N GLN A 85 -2.46 4.52 -10.34
CA GLN A 85 -1.27 4.28 -9.53
C GLN A 85 -0.85 5.50 -8.70
N SER A 86 -1.34 6.71 -9.00
CA SER A 86 -1.06 7.90 -8.17
C SER A 86 -1.72 7.83 -6.80
N GLU A 87 -2.78 7.01 -6.69
CA GLU A 87 -3.47 6.72 -5.43
C GLU A 87 -2.89 5.51 -4.69
N TRP A 88 -1.86 4.86 -5.23
CA TRP A 88 -1.28 3.65 -4.65
C TRP A 88 -0.16 3.98 -3.67
N LEU A 89 -0.09 3.18 -2.63
CA LEU A 89 0.98 3.20 -1.63
C LEU A 89 1.47 1.75 -1.43
N ALA A 90 2.76 1.51 -1.63
CA ALA A 90 3.37 0.20 -1.41
C ALA A 90 3.62 0.01 0.09
N VAL A 91 3.00 -1.02 0.68
CA VAL A 91 3.00 -1.21 2.13
C VAL A 91 3.26 -2.67 2.51
N SER A 92 3.85 -2.86 3.68
CA SER A 92 3.83 -4.15 4.36
C SER A 92 2.41 -4.48 4.85
N ARG A 93 2.19 -5.74 5.21
CA ARG A 93 0.90 -6.19 5.75
C ARG A 93 0.54 -5.46 7.06
N GLU A 94 1.53 -5.26 7.92
CA GLU A 94 1.40 -4.59 9.21
C GLU A 94 1.04 -3.11 9.01
N ALA A 95 1.73 -2.43 8.10
CA ALA A 95 1.43 -1.04 7.76
C ALA A 95 0.02 -0.91 7.15
N HIS A 96 -0.38 -1.82 6.27
CA HIS A 96 -1.73 -1.85 5.74
C HIS A 96 -2.77 -2.03 6.86
N ALA A 97 -2.56 -2.98 7.77
CA ALA A 97 -3.44 -3.21 8.91
C ALA A 97 -3.53 -1.97 9.82
N ARG A 98 -2.41 -1.28 10.05
CA ARG A 98 -2.36 -0.03 10.84
C ARG A 98 -3.14 1.10 10.18
N ILE A 99 -3.01 1.29 8.86
CA ILE A 99 -3.81 2.27 8.12
C ILE A 99 -5.31 1.94 8.20
N GLU A 100 -5.65 0.65 8.20
CA GLU A 100 -7.03 0.19 8.38
C GLU A 100 -7.57 0.40 9.79
N GLY A 101 -6.76 0.16 10.82
CA GLY A 101 -7.14 0.33 12.22
C GLY A 101 -7.14 1.77 12.74
N HIS A 102 -6.29 2.66 12.18
CA HIS A 102 -6.05 4.00 12.72
C HIS A 102 -6.29 5.10 11.68
N LYS A 103 -7.54 5.29 11.30
CA LYS A 103 -7.96 6.20 10.21
C LYS A 103 -7.57 7.66 10.41
N THR A 104 -7.67 8.17 11.64
CA THR A 104 -7.27 9.55 11.97
C THR A 104 -5.77 9.76 11.74
N TRP A 105 -4.95 8.83 12.23
CA TRP A 105 -3.50 8.83 11.99
C TRP A 105 -3.17 8.75 10.50
N ALA A 106 -3.82 7.83 9.78
CA ALA A 106 -3.57 7.65 8.35
C ALA A 106 -3.89 8.89 7.52
N ARG A 107 -4.96 9.62 7.85
CA ARG A 107 -5.29 10.90 7.19
C ARG A 107 -4.28 11.99 7.49
N ALA A 108 -3.90 12.13 8.76
CA ALA A 108 -2.90 13.12 9.18
C ALA A 108 -1.54 12.93 8.45
N HIS A 109 -1.24 11.70 8.01
CA HIS A 109 -0.01 11.37 7.27
C HIS A 109 -0.23 11.21 5.75
N GLY A 110 -1.44 11.51 5.24
CA GLY A 110 -1.74 11.42 3.81
C GLY A 110 -1.88 10.00 3.23
N TYR A 111 -1.92 8.97 4.07
CA TYR A 111 -2.17 7.58 3.65
C TYR A 111 -3.63 7.31 3.32
N LEU A 112 -4.53 8.20 3.73
CA LEU A 112 -5.93 8.24 3.31
C LEU A 112 -6.31 9.69 2.99
N ARG A 113 -7.07 9.89 1.92
CA ARG A 113 -7.63 11.22 1.61
C ARG A 113 -8.82 11.55 2.51
N ASP A 114 -8.95 12.83 2.85
CA ASP A 114 -10.14 13.40 3.49
C ASP A 114 -11.26 13.58 2.46
N PHE A 115 -12.49 13.21 2.83
CA PHE A 115 -13.68 13.33 1.99
C PHE A 115 -14.95 13.56 2.79
#